data_AF-A0A536RAT0-F1
#
_entry.id   AF-A0A536RAT0-F1
#
_cell.length_a   1.000
_cell.length_b   1.000
_cell.length_c   1.000
_cell.angle_alpha   90.00
_cell.angle_beta   90.00
_cell.angle_gamma   90.00
#
_symmetry.space_group_name_H-M   'P 1'
#
loop_
_entity.id
_entity.type
_entity.pdbx_description
1 polymer ?
#
loop_
_entity_poly.entity_id
_entity_poly.type
_entity_poly.pdbx_seq_one_letter_code
_entity_poly.pdbx_strand_id
1 'polypeptide(L)'
;MSETERMNPEVMGRTEPRPVEPPQRPVEPAQSHEAPPAPRQMEIWPEMSEFRQRFDELQSEFIEEPRNAVKKAEQLMEQAVERMAKAMHERMQQIHHDVDGNADTERLRLAMRSYREMIDSIGGRRAA
;
A
#
# COMPACT_ATOMS: atom_id res chain seq x y z
N MET A 1 -20.02 -62.49 -48.27
CA MET A 1 -21.36 -62.25 -47.70
C MET A 1 -21.13 -61.47 -46.40
N SER A 2 -21.47 -60.19 -46.25
CA SER A 2 -22.16 -59.27 -47.17
C SER A 2 -21.64 -57.84 -46.93
N GLU A 3 -21.47 -56.91 -47.89
CA GLU A 3 -21.95 -56.79 -49.29
C GLU A 3 -23.50 -56.72 -49.39
N THR A 4 -24.17 -55.58 -49.56
CA THR A 4 -23.77 -54.19 -49.93
C THR A 4 -24.89 -53.22 -49.45
N GLU A 5 -24.90 -51.96 -49.92
CA GLU A 5 -25.97 -50.93 -49.86
C GLU A 5 -25.95 -49.97 -48.65
N ARG A 6 -25.84 -48.63 -48.82
CA ARG A 6 -25.82 -47.80 -50.05
C ARG A 6 -24.70 -46.75 -50.09
N MET A 7 -23.89 -46.82 -51.15
CA MET A 7 -23.28 -45.67 -51.84
C MET A 7 -24.37 -44.59 -52.05
N ASN A 8 -24.15 -43.28 -52.01
CA ASN A 8 -23.35 -42.45 -52.93
C ASN A 8 -23.76 -40.96 -52.68
N PRO A 9 -23.15 -39.94 -53.29
CA PRO A 9 -21.76 -39.75 -53.70
C PRO A 9 -21.04 -38.63 -52.92
N GLU A 10 -19.72 -38.67 -53.05
CA GLU A 10 -18.81 -37.54 -53.29
C GLU A 10 -19.33 -36.11 -53.55
N VAL A 11 -18.42 -35.17 -53.21
CA VAL A 11 -18.09 -33.92 -53.93
C VAL A 11 -18.78 -32.61 -53.51
N MET A 12 -17.96 -31.81 -52.79
CA MET A 12 -17.85 -30.34 -52.83
C MET A 12 -18.91 -29.48 -52.14
N GLY A 13 -18.65 -29.19 -50.86
CA GLY A 13 -19.17 -27.99 -50.18
C GLY A 13 -18.19 -27.55 -49.09
N ARG A 14 -17.48 -26.43 -49.32
CA ARG A 14 -16.55 -25.84 -48.35
C ARG A 14 -17.31 -25.43 -47.07
N THR A 15 -17.26 -26.27 -46.04
CA THR A 15 -17.65 -25.86 -44.68
C THR A 15 -16.42 -25.27 -43.99
N GLU A 16 -16.32 -23.95 -43.97
CA GLU A 16 -15.42 -23.26 -43.06
C GLU A 16 -15.77 -23.65 -41.62
N PRO A 17 -14.80 -23.96 -40.74
CA PRO A 17 -15.09 -24.20 -39.34
C PRO A 17 -15.61 -22.90 -38.72
N ARG A 18 -16.89 -22.87 -38.36
CA ARG A 18 -17.48 -21.78 -37.56
C ARG A 18 -16.58 -21.52 -36.34
N PRO A 19 -16.13 -20.28 -36.10
CA PRO A 19 -15.53 -19.92 -34.83
C PRO A 19 -16.50 -20.26 -33.70
N VAL A 20 -16.06 -21.13 -32.79
CA VAL A 20 -16.85 -21.47 -31.60
C VAL A 20 -16.69 -20.31 -30.62
N GLU A 21 -17.70 -19.43 -30.55
CA GLU A 21 -17.68 -18.30 -29.64
C GLU A 21 -17.67 -18.83 -28.19
N PRO A 22 -16.69 -18.45 -27.35
CA PRO A 22 -16.66 -18.92 -25.97
C PRO A 22 -17.87 -18.38 -25.21
N PRO A 23 -18.46 -19.15 -24.28
CA PRO A 23 -19.66 -18.73 -23.58
C PRO A 23 -19.39 -17.46 -22.78
N GLN A 24 -20.01 -16.35 -23.21
CA GLN A 24 -20.06 -15.09 -22.50
C GLN A 24 -20.73 -15.32 -21.15
N ARG A 25 -19.93 -15.51 -20.09
CA ARG A 25 -20.44 -15.42 -18.72
C ARG A 25 -21.05 -14.02 -18.55
N PRO A 26 -22.24 -13.87 -17.95
CA PRO A 26 -22.79 -12.56 -17.66
C PRO A 26 -21.76 -11.74 -16.89
N VAL A 27 -21.35 -10.60 -17.46
CA VAL A 27 -20.61 -9.59 -16.73
C VAL A 27 -21.56 -8.99 -15.72
N GLU A 28 -21.54 -9.54 -14.50
CA GLU A 28 -22.08 -8.83 -13.34
C GLU A 28 -21.47 -7.42 -13.34
N PRO A 29 -22.29 -6.37 -13.19
CA PRO A 29 -21.79 -5.01 -13.22
C PRO A 29 -20.70 -4.91 -12.17
N ALA A 30 -19.50 -4.49 -12.58
CA ALA A 30 -18.33 -4.43 -11.72
C ALA A 30 -18.72 -3.65 -10.46
N GLN A 31 -18.87 -4.38 -9.35
CA GLN A 31 -19.07 -3.79 -8.04
C GLN A 31 -17.89 -2.86 -7.88
N SER A 32 -18.17 -1.56 -7.90
CA SER A 32 -17.18 -0.53 -7.63
C SER A 32 -16.74 -0.79 -6.19
N HIS A 33 -15.66 -1.54 -6.06
CA HIS A 33 -14.92 -1.66 -4.83
C HIS A 33 -14.38 -0.25 -4.61
N GLU A 34 -15.18 0.53 -3.86
CA GLU A 34 -14.76 1.78 -3.29
C GLU A 34 -13.44 1.48 -2.59
N ALA A 35 -12.35 1.95 -3.18
CA ALA A 35 -11.02 1.65 -2.70
C ALA A 35 -11.00 2.04 -1.22
N PRO A 36 -10.60 1.13 -0.30
CA PRO A 36 -10.67 1.42 1.13
C PRO A 36 -9.96 2.75 1.36
N PRO A 37 -10.59 3.70 2.10
CA PRO A 37 -10.09 5.06 2.20
C PRO A 37 -8.63 4.99 2.61
N ALA A 38 -7.75 5.45 1.71
CA ALA A 38 -6.30 5.33 1.90
C ALA A 38 -6.00 5.83 3.31
N PRO A 39 -5.35 5.02 4.17
CA PRO A 39 -5.23 5.34 5.59
C PRO A 39 -4.65 6.74 5.69
N ARG A 40 -5.45 7.66 6.26
CA ARG A 40 -5.09 9.07 6.47
C ARG A 40 -3.65 9.08 6.94
N GLN A 41 -2.77 9.85 6.29
CA GLN A 41 -1.33 9.90 6.58
C GLN A 41 -1.15 9.90 8.09
N MET A 42 -0.77 8.74 8.63
CA MET A 42 -1.28 8.39 9.96
C MET A 42 -0.63 9.30 10.99
N GLU A 43 -1.45 9.73 11.95
CA GLU A 43 -1.17 10.59 13.11
C GLU A 43 -0.09 10.03 14.08
N ILE A 44 0.65 9.01 13.63
CA ILE A 44 1.78 8.32 14.27
C ILE A 44 3.03 9.21 14.28
N TRP A 45 3.14 10.15 13.34
CA TRP A 45 4.25 11.12 13.28
C TRP A 45 3.84 12.46 13.93
N PRO A 46 4.09 12.67 15.23
CA PRO A 46 3.76 13.93 15.88
C PRO A 46 4.52 15.09 15.23
N GLU A 47 3.78 16.19 15.00
CA GLU A 47 4.31 17.52 14.72
C GLU A 47 5.17 17.68 13.45
N MET A 48 5.04 16.78 12.47
CA MET A 48 5.65 16.95 11.13
C MET A 48 5.17 18.23 10.41
N SER A 49 4.01 18.76 10.76
CA SER A 49 3.53 20.07 10.29
C SER A 49 4.42 21.24 10.75
N GLU A 50 5.01 21.17 11.95
CA GLU A 50 5.92 22.20 12.46
C GLU A 50 7.23 22.21 11.66
N PHE A 51 7.81 21.04 11.42
CA PHE A 51 9.00 20.91 10.57
C PHE A 51 8.73 21.33 9.13
N ARG A 52 7.52 21.06 8.60
CA ARG A 52 7.08 21.52 7.29
C ARG A 52 7.09 23.05 7.21
N GLN A 53 6.44 23.72 8.16
CA GLN A 53 6.38 25.19 8.22
C GLN A 53 7.79 25.81 8.31
N ARG A 54 8.62 25.31 9.24
CA ARG A 54 10.01 25.78 9.39
C ARG A 54 10.84 25.56 8.11
N PHE A 55 10.59 24.49 7.36
CA PHE A 55 11.26 24.24 6.09
C PHE A 55 10.79 25.20 4.97
N ASP A 56 9.52 25.57 4.95
CA ASP A 56 8.97 26.55 4.00
C ASP A 56 9.55 27.96 4.26
N GLU A 57 9.84 28.32 5.51
CA GLU A 57 10.58 29.55 5.87
C GLU A 57 12.01 29.54 5.28
N LEU A 58 12.72 28.41 5.34
CA LEU A 58 14.07 28.26 4.77
C LEU A 58 14.12 28.35 3.24
N GLN A 59 13.03 28.03 2.53
CA GLN A 59 12.95 28.24 1.07
C GLN A 59 13.03 29.71 0.68
N SER A 60 12.50 30.60 1.53
CA SER A 60 12.63 32.05 1.33
C SER A 60 14.06 32.51 1.57
N GLU A 61 14.69 32.05 2.64
CA GLU A 61 16.10 32.36 2.94
C GLU A 61 17.06 31.85 1.86
N PHE A 62 16.76 30.71 1.20
CA PHE A 62 17.60 30.15 0.13
C PHE A 62 17.78 31.10 -1.07
N ILE A 63 16.84 32.02 -1.30
CA ILE A 63 16.93 33.01 -2.38
C ILE A 63 18.05 34.04 -2.10
N GLU A 64 18.29 34.37 -0.83
CA GLU A 64 19.26 35.38 -0.40
C GLU A 64 20.59 34.74 0.05
N GLU A 65 20.52 33.71 0.91
CA GLU A 65 21.68 33.03 1.51
C GLU A 65 21.63 31.51 1.32
N PRO A 66 21.81 30.99 0.08
CA PRO A 66 21.61 29.57 -0.23
C PRO A 66 22.48 28.61 0.61
N ARG A 67 23.70 29.00 1.01
CA ARG A 67 24.56 28.19 1.89
C ARG A 67 24.08 28.15 3.34
N ASN A 68 23.48 29.23 3.84
CA ASN A 68 22.97 29.31 5.22
C ASN A 68 21.66 28.52 5.33
N ALA A 69 20.74 28.71 4.37
CA ALA A 69 19.50 27.98 4.26
C ALA A 69 19.70 26.45 4.20
N VAL A 70 20.67 25.96 3.40
CA VAL A 70 21.00 24.52 3.35
C VAL A 70 21.50 24.01 4.71
N LYS A 71 22.44 24.72 5.35
CA LYS A 71 22.94 24.34 6.69
C LYS A 71 21.82 24.30 7.73
N LYS A 72 20.90 25.26 7.71
CA LYS A 72 19.72 25.27 8.60
C LYS A 72 18.76 24.12 8.29
N ALA A 73 18.60 23.76 7.02
CA ALA A 73 17.78 22.62 6.60
C ALA A 73 18.37 21.28 7.05
N GLU A 74 19.69 21.12 7.03
CA GLU A 74 20.38 19.97 7.61
C GLU A 74 20.08 19.85 9.12
N GLN A 75 20.26 20.93 9.88
CA GLN A 75 19.97 20.97 11.32
C GLN A 75 18.49 20.74 11.64
N LEU A 76 17.58 21.22 10.79
CA LEU A 76 16.14 20.97 10.92
C LEU A 76 15.80 19.50 10.68
N MET A 77 16.48 18.84 9.74
CA MET A 77 16.32 17.41 9.46
C MET A 77 16.87 16.53 10.58
N GLU A 78 18.03 16.89 11.17
CA GLU A 78 18.58 16.22 12.35
C GLU A 78 17.58 16.23 13.52
N GLN A 79 17.01 17.40 13.83
CA GLN A 79 15.97 17.56 14.85
C GLN A 79 14.69 16.78 14.53
N ALA A 80 14.29 16.74 13.25
CA ALA A 80 13.14 15.96 12.80
C ALA A 80 13.38 14.47 13.10
N VAL A 81 14.52 13.91 12.66
CA VAL A 81 14.89 12.51 12.86
C VAL A 81 15.00 12.16 14.35
N GLU A 82 15.58 13.02 15.19
CA GLU A 82 15.66 12.80 16.64
C GLU A 82 14.26 12.71 17.28
N ARG A 83 13.37 13.65 16.97
CA ARG A 83 11.98 13.63 17.45
C ARG A 83 11.22 12.40 16.97
N MET A 84 11.43 12.03 15.71
CA MET A 84 10.83 10.85 15.08
C MET A 84 11.31 9.55 15.76
N ALA A 85 12.60 9.44 16.05
CA ALA A 85 13.16 8.32 16.80
C ALA A 85 12.61 8.25 18.22
N LYS A 86 12.50 9.39 18.93
CA LYS A 86 11.94 9.45 20.28
C LYS A 86 10.48 8.96 20.32
N ALA A 87 9.63 9.44 19.42
CA ALA A 87 8.23 9.03 19.33
C ALA A 87 8.08 7.52 19.04
N MET A 88 8.95 6.94 18.21
CA MET A 88 8.99 5.48 18.02
C MET A 88 9.35 4.73 19.29
N HIS A 89 10.39 5.16 20.01
CA HIS A 89 10.80 4.51 21.26
C HIS A 89 9.67 4.56 22.29
N GLU A 90 8.97 5.68 22.43
CA GLU A 90 7.80 5.81 23.31
C GLU A 90 6.69 4.82 22.92
N ARG A 91 6.34 4.72 21.63
CA ARG A 91 5.34 3.75 21.14
C ARG A 91 5.80 2.29 21.28
N MET A 92 7.09 2.00 21.12
CA MET A 92 7.64 0.67 21.40
C MET A 92 7.50 0.31 22.88
N GLN A 93 7.85 1.22 23.79
CA GLN A 93 7.73 1.00 25.25
C GLN A 93 6.28 0.74 25.68
N GLN A 94 5.30 1.43 25.07
CA GLN A 94 3.87 1.14 25.28
C GLN A 94 3.53 -0.32 24.88
N ILE A 95 3.93 -0.75 23.69
CA ILE A 95 3.66 -2.12 23.22
C ILE A 95 4.38 -3.16 24.10
N HIS A 96 5.60 -2.87 24.56
CA HIS A 96 6.33 -3.73 25.50
C HIS A 96 5.62 -3.86 26.85
N HIS A 97 5.10 -2.77 27.41
CA HIS A 97 4.35 -2.78 28.66
C HIS A 97 3.05 -3.60 28.57
N ASP A 98 2.33 -3.53 27.43
CA ASP A 98 1.07 -4.26 27.23
C ASP A 98 1.23 -5.80 27.17
N VAL A 99 2.44 -6.28 26.87
CA VAL A 99 2.77 -7.72 26.77
C VAL A 99 3.56 -8.28 27.96
N ASP A 100 3.96 -7.44 28.91
CA ASP A 100 4.71 -7.90 30.08
C ASP A 100 3.83 -8.66 31.09
N GLY A 101 4.45 -9.51 31.91
CA GLY A 101 3.80 -10.12 33.08
C GLY A 101 2.56 -10.99 32.79
N ASN A 102 2.72 -12.06 31.99
CA ASN A 102 1.68 -13.05 31.68
C ASN A 102 0.53 -12.53 30.79
N ALA A 103 0.88 -11.89 29.67
CA ALA A 103 -0.08 -11.48 28.64
C ALA A 103 -0.67 -12.67 27.85
N ASP A 104 -2.00 -12.76 27.79
CA ASP A 104 -2.71 -13.77 27.00
C ASP A 104 -2.42 -13.67 25.49
N THR A 105 -2.64 -14.77 24.77
CA THR A 105 -2.39 -14.88 23.31
C THR A 105 -3.04 -13.76 22.48
N GLU A 106 -4.22 -13.24 22.86
CA GLU A 106 -4.83 -12.12 22.12
C GLU A 106 -4.10 -10.79 22.36
N ARG A 107 -3.54 -10.54 23.55
CA ARG A 107 -2.68 -9.36 23.78
C ARG A 107 -1.41 -9.43 22.92
N LEU A 108 -0.78 -10.60 22.86
CA LEU A 108 0.37 -10.84 21.98
C LEU A 108 0.00 -10.61 20.51
N ARG A 109 -1.19 -11.04 20.08
CA ARG A 109 -1.70 -10.81 18.72
C ARG A 109 -1.95 -9.33 18.41
N LEU A 110 -2.44 -8.56 19.38
CA LEU A 110 -2.62 -7.11 19.26
C LEU A 110 -1.27 -6.39 19.21
N ALA A 111 -0.31 -6.74 20.07
CA ALA A 111 1.05 -6.18 20.03
C ALA A 111 1.73 -6.41 18.67
N MET A 112 1.65 -7.63 18.11
CA MET A 112 2.16 -7.93 16.77
C MET A 112 1.48 -7.10 15.66
N ARG A 113 0.19 -6.76 15.82
CA ARG A 113 -0.50 -5.83 14.93
C ARG A 113 0.06 -4.41 15.06
N SER A 114 0.21 -3.91 16.28
CA SER A 114 0.76 -2.58 16.57
C SER A 114 2.19 -2.39 16.02
N TYR A 115 3.04 -3.43 16.09
CA TYR A 115 4.36 -3.43 15.46
C TYR A 115 4.28 -3.38 13.93
N ARG A 116 3.39 -4.15 13.28
CA ARG A 116 3.20 -4.08 11.82
C ARG A 116 2.74 -2.70 11.37
N GLU A 117 1.76 -2.12 12.07
CA GLU A 117 1.28 -0.75 11.81
C GLU A 117 2.40 0.29 11.97
N MET A 118 3.35 0.07 12.89
CA MET A 118 4.55 0.90 13.02
C MET A 118 5.40 0.85 11.75
N ILE A 119 5.72 -0.36 11.28
CA ILE A 119 6.56 -0.60 10.10
C ILE A 119 5.92 -0.02 8.83
N ASP A 120 4.62 -0.24 8.65
CA ASP A 120 3.89 0.30 7.49
C ASP A 120 3.83 1.83 7.50
N SER A 121 3.75 2.47 8.68
CA SER A 121 3.78 3.93 8.81
C SER A 121 5.14 4.58 8.50
N ILE A 122 6.24 3.81 8.65
CA ILE A 122 7.60 4.22 8.28
C ILE A 122 7.82 4.01 6.77
N GLY A 123 7.30 2.90 6.22
CA GLY A 123 7.52 2.50 4.82
C GLY A 123 6.80 3.35 3.76
N GLY A 124 6.02 4.37 4.14
CA GLY A 124 5.42 5.33 3.20
C GLY A 124 4.41 4.73 2.20
N ARG A 125 3.80 3.59 2.54
CA ARG A 125 2.76 2.92 1.74
C ARG A 125 1.37 3.39 2.21
N ARG A 126 0.40 3.76 1.35
CA ARG A 126 0.13 3.27 -0.01
C ARG A 126 0.31 1.75 -0.12
N ALA A 127 -0.47 1.02 0.67
CA ALA A 127 -1.04 -0.20 0.13
C ALA A 127 -1.82 0.20 -1.14
N ALA A 128 -1.52 -0.47 -2.24
CA ALA A 128 -2.24 -0.32 -3.51
C ALA A 128 -3.56 -1.11 -3.45
#